data_AF-A0A961D496-F1
#
_entry.id   AF-A0A961D496-F1
#
_cell.length_a   1.000
_cell.length_b   1.000
_cell.length_c   1.000
_cell.angle_alpha   90.00
_cell.angle_beta   90.00
_cell.angle_gamma   90.00
#
_symmetry.space_group_name_H-M   'P 1'
#
loop_
_entity.id
_entity.type
_entity.pdbx_description
1 polymer ?
#
loop_
_entity_poly.entity_id
_entity_poly.type
_entity_poly.pdbx_seq_one_letter_code
_entity_poly.pdbx_strand_id
1 'polypeptide(L)'
;MSEMEQPETESGEVVLSKQPMVPTMHRFGGRDIETTYLGDNAFGQPTWVLWNPEEPYLIGVLRQGQIGYTFEQRTSQGVMLHEDVSFKRVQRALISGT
;
A
#
# COMPACT_ATOMS: atom_id res chain seq x y z
N MET A 1 15.66 24.38 -3.00
CA MET A 1 14.52 23.48 -2.77
C MET A 1 15.07 22.08 -2.86
N SER A 2 15.00 21.30 -1.79
CA SER A 2 15.60 19.95 -1.75
C SER A 2 14.81 19.01 -2.65
N GLU A 3 15.43 18.56 -3.73
CA GLU A 3 15.11 17.29 -4.38
C GLU A 3 15.24 16.21 -3.31
N MET A 4 14.11 15.64 -2.88
CA MET A 4 14.14 14.34 -2.23
C MET A 4 14.48 13.33 -3.32
N GLU A 5 15.74 12.87 -3.30
CA GLU A 5 16.23 11.73 -4.05
C GLU A 5 15.21 10.58 -3.92
N GLN A 6 14.49 10.31 -5.00
CA GLN A 6 13.79 9.05 -5.15
C GLN A 6 14.87 7.99 -5.34
N PRO A 7 14.99 6.98 -4.47
CA PRO A 7 15.90 5.88 -4.74
C PRO A 7 15.36 5.09 -5.92
N GLU A 8 15.94 5.34 -7.09
CA GLU A 8 15.80 4.50 -8.28
C GLU A 8 16.42 3.14 -7.99
N THR A 9 15.65 2.24 -7.39
CA THR A 9 16.04 0.83 -7.31
C THR A 9 15.85 0.21 -8.70
N GLU A 10 16.97 -0.05 -9.38
CA GLU A 10 17.18 -0.74 -10.67
C GLU A 10 16.65 -2.20 -10.72
N SER A 11 15.58 -2.51 -9.98
CA SER A 11 14.84 -3.77 -10.06
C SER A 11 13.35 -3.59 -9.77
N GLY A 12 12.77 -2.40 -9.98
CA GLY A 12 11.32 -2.16 -10.11
C GLY A 12 10.41 -2.63 -8.96
N GLU A 13 10.97 -3.08 -7.84
CA GLU A 13 10.24 -3.58 -6.68
C GLU A 13 10.04 -2.42 -5.72
N VAL A 14 8.81 -1.92 -5.64
CA VAL A 14 8.45 -0.86 -4.71
C VAL A 14 8.51 -1.43 -3.29
N VAL A 15 9.49 -0.99 -2.52
CA VAL A 15 9.61 -1.30 -1.09
C VAL A 15 8.83 -0.25 -0.31
N LEU A 16 7.89 -0.71 0.53
CA LEU A 16 7.14 0.19 1.42
C LEU A 16 8.02 0.63 2.59
N SER A 17 8.01 1.93 2.87
CA SER A 17 8.68 2.49 4.05
C SER A 17 8.15 1.85 5.33
N LYS A 18 9.03 1.60 6.30
CA LYS A 18 8.68 1.18 7.67
C LYS A 18 8.95 2.28 8.69
N GLN A 19 9.09 3.53 8.23
CA GLN A 19 9.17 4.67 9.13
C GLN A 19 7.77 4.98 9.66
N PRO A 20 7.51 4.82 10.97
CA PRO A 20 6.15 4.95 11.50
C PRO A 20 5.62 6.36 11.30
N MET A 21 4.35 6.47 10.93
CA MET A 21 3.62 7.74 10.84
C MET A 21 4.23 8.76 9.86
N VAL A 22 5.04 8.32 8.89
CA VAL A 22 5.57 9.15 7.81
C VAL A 22 4.92 8.73 6.49
N PRO A 23 4.01 9.57 5.95
CA PRO A 23 3.41 9.30 4.65
C PRO A 23 4.45 9.32 3.53
N THR A 24 4.40 8.32 2.66
CA THR A 24 5.26 8.22 1.47
C THR A 24 4.39 8.00 0.24
N MET A 25 4.62 8.79 -0.81
CA MET A 25 3.91 8.67 -2.08
C MET A 25 4.55 7.61 -2.97
N HIS A 26 3.73 6.69 -3.48
CA HIS A 26 4.13 5.70 -4.46
C HIS A 26 3.21 5.73 -5.67
N ARG A 27 3.79 5.59 -6.86
CA ARG A 27 3.03 5.54 -8.11
C ARG A 27 2.82 4.08 -8.55
N PHE A 28 1.56 3.64 -8.61
CA PHE A 28 1.18 2.31 -9.08
C PHE A 28 0.35 2.42 -10.36
N GLY A 29 0.90 1.98 -11.50
CA GLY A 29 0.22 1.93 -12.80
C GLY A 29 -0.29 3.26 -13.37
N GLY A 30 -0.13 4.38 -12.65
CA GLY A 30 -0.64 5.71 -13.01
C GLY A 30 -1.36 6.43 -11.86
N ARG A 31 -1.67 5.75 -10.76
CA ARG A 31 -2.28 6.35 -9.57
C ARG A 31 -1.22 6.63 -8.51
N ASP A 32 -1.31 7.80 -7.89
CA ASP A 32 -0.49 8.17 -6.74
C ASP A 32 -1.19 7.67 -5.48
N ILE A 33 -0.55 6.73 -4.80
CA ILE A 33 -1.02 6.13 -3.56
C ILE A 33 -0.10 6.59 -2.44
N GLU A 34 -0.70 7.26 -1.47
CA GLU A 34 -0.04 7.52 -0.19
C GLU A 34 -0.01 6.23 0.62
N THR A 35 1.15 5.90 1.16
CA THR A 35 1.32 4.79 2.09
C THR A 35 1.90 5.30 3.39
N THR A 36 1.30 4.89 4.51
CA THR A 36 1.79 5.23 5.84
C THR A 36 1.94 3.97 6.67
N TYR A 37 3.13 3.74 7.21
CA TYR A 37 3.38 2.63 8.13
C TYR A 37 2.78 2.94 9.50
N LEU A 38 1.94 2.03 9.99
CA LEU A 38 1.26 2.15 11.28
C LEU A 38 1.99 1.43 12.41
N GLY A 39 3.02 0.64 12.08
CA GLY A 39 3.66 -0.28 13.03
C GLY A 39 3.19 -1.71 12.84
N ASP A 40 3.64 -2.57 13.77
CA ASP A 40 3.18 -3.95 13.83
C ASP A 40 1.79 -4.00 14.51
N ASN A 41 0.90 -4.83 13.99
CA ASN A 41 -0.41 -5.06 14.62
C ASN A 41 -0.29 -6.00 15.84
N ALA A 42 -1.42 -6.32 16.47
CA ALA A 42 -1.49 -7.21 17.64
C ALA A 42 -0.94 -8.64 17.39
N PHE A 43 -0.79 -9.04 16.12
CA PHE A 43 -0.20 -10.31 15.71
C PHE A 43 1.29 -10.19 15.33
N GLY A 44 1.91 -9.03 15.53
CA GLY A 44 3.31 -8.77 15.17
C GLY A 44 3.53 -8.58 13.66
N GLN A 45 2.49 -8.26 12.89
CA GLN A 45 2.58 -8.11 11.44
C GLN A 45 2.73 -6.63 11.06
N PRO A 46 3.75 -6.26 10.24
CA PRO A 46 3.88 -4.91 9.70
C PRO A 46 2.61 -4.48 8.98
N THR A 47 2.09 -3.30 9.32
CA THR A 47 0.81 -2.80 8.81
C THR A 47 0.95 -1.41 8.22
N TRP A 48 0.31 -1.19 7.07
CA TRP A 48 0.23 0.09 6.37
C TRP A 48 -1.22 0.47 6.11
N VAL A 49 -1.49 1.77 6.13
CA VAL A 49 -2.65 2.33 5.43
C VAL A 49 -2.23 2.77 4.04
N LEU A 50 -3.05 2.45 3.06
CA LEU A 50 -2.91 2.87 1.67
C LEU A 50 -4.10 3.75 1.34
N TRP A 51 -3.84 4.90 0.74
CA TRP A 51 -4.87 5.89 0.46
C TRP A 51 -4.59 6.57 -0.88
N ASN A 52 -5.61 6.66 -1.74
CA ASN A 52 -5.60 7.54 -2.90
C ASN A 52 -6.35 8.86 -2.56
N PRO A 53 -5.68 10.03 -2.57
CA PRO A 53 -6.35 11.31 -2.33
C PRO A 53 -7.39 11.68 -3.41
N GLU A 54 -7.22 11.19 -4.64
CA GLU A 54 -8.15 11.43 -5.76
C GLU A 54 -9.38 10.52 -5.70
N GLU A 55 -9.27 9.38 -5.01
CA GLU A 55 -10.34 8.39 -4.89
C GLU A 55 -10.53 8.01 -3.41
N PRO A 56 -11.34 8.77 -2.65
CA PRO A 56 -11.50 8.58 -1.20
C PRO A 56 -12.05 7.20 -0.81
N TYR A 57 -12.73 6.53 -1.74
CA TYR A 57 -13.19 5.15 -1.53
C TYR A 57 -12.04 4.15 -1.57
N LEU A 58 -10.92 4.47 -2.23
CA LEU A 58 -9.72 3.63 -2.36
C LEU A 58 -8.81 3.86 -1.15
N ILE A 59 -9.32 3.45 0.01
CA ILE A 59 -8.57 3.32 1.25
C ILE A 59 -8.47 1.85 1.62
N GLY A 60 -7.29 1.41 2.01
CA GLY A 60 -7.10 0.03 2.43
C GLY A 60 -6.03 -0.13 3.50
N VAL A 61 -6.13 -1.25 4.21
CA VAL A 61 -5.16 -1.67 5.21
C VAL A 61 -4.42 -2.87 4.67
N LEU A 62 -3.11 -2.72 4.55
CA LEU A 62 -2.21 -3.79 4.11
C LEU A 62 -1.44 -4.32 5.31
N ARG A 63 -1.41 -5.63 5.46
CA ARG A 63 -0.65 -6.33 6.50
C ARG A 63 0.29 -7.32 5.85
N GLN A 64 1.53 -7.40 6.32
CA GLN A 64 2.51 -8.39 5.86
C GLN A 64 2.53 -9.58 6.81
N GLY A 65 1.98 -10.71 6.37
CA GLY A 65 2.09 -12.01 7.05
C GLY A 65 3.33 -12.78 6.63
N GLN A 66 3.45 -14.04 7.09
CA GLN A 66 4.59 -14.91 6.74
C GLN A 66 4.57 -15.38 5.28
N ILE A 67 3.38 -15.60 4.71
CA ILE A 67 3.19 -16.21 3.38
C ILE A 67 2.91 -15.15 2.30
N GLY A 68 2.63 -13.91 2.69
CA GLY A 68 2.31 -12.84 1.75
C GLY A 68 1.64 -11.67 2.44
N TYR A 69 0.79 -10.97 1.69
CA TYR A 69 0.06 -9.82 2.18
C TYR A 69 -1.42 -10.14 2.36
N THR A 70 -2.01 -9.52 3.38
CA THR A 70 -3.45 -9.36 3.52
C THR A 70 -3.80 -7.92 3.24
N PHE A 71 -4.63 -7.68 2.22
CA PHE A 71 -5.09 -6.36 1.85
C PHE A 71 -6.60 -6.25 2.00
N GLU A 72 -7.04 -5.45 2.96
CA GLU A 72 -8.43 -5.07 3.12
C GLU A 72 -8.65 -3.74 2.41
N GLN A 73 -9.44 -3.75 1.35
CA GLN A 73 -9.74 -2.57 0.55
C GLN A 73 -11.19 -2.17 0.76
N ARG A 74 -11.43 -0.91 1.10
CA ARG A 74 -12.78 -0.33 0.99
C ARG A 74 -13.02 0.07 -0.46
N THR A 75 -14.25 -0.11 -0.92
CA THR A 75 -14.69 0.27 -2.26
C THR A 75 -16.08 0.88 -2.18
N SER A 76 -16.58 1.42 -3.28
CA SER A 76 -17.97 1.90 -3.39
C SER A 76 -19.01 0.81 -3.15
N GLN A 77 -18.65 -0.45 -3.33
CA GLN A 77 -19.54 -1.62 -3.18
C GLN A 77 -19.38 -2.36 -1.84
N GLY A 78 -18.50 -1.88 -0.96
CA GLY A 78 -18.20 -2.51 0.33
C GLY A 78 -16.72 -2.89 0.50
N VAL A 79 -16.45 -3.78 1.47
CA VAL A 79 -15.09 -4.23 1.79
C VAL A 79 -14.72 -5.43 0.92
N MET A 80 -13.59 -5.34 0.22
CA MET A 80 -12.94 -6.47 -0.45
C MET A 80 -11.71 -6.91 0.36
N LEU A 81 -11.57 -8.22 0.55
CA LEU A 81 -10.44 -8.82 1.25
C LEU A 81 -9.61 -9.66 0.29
N HIS A 82 -8.30 -9.41 0.27
CA HIS A 82 -7.33 -10.18 -0.49
C HIS A 82 -6.34 -10.82 0.47
N GLU A 83 -6.36 -12.15 0.59
CA GLU A 83 -5.50 -12.91 1.50
C GLU A 83 -4.43 -13.69 0.73
N ASP A 84 -3.28 -13.89 1.38
CA ASP A 84 -2.12 -14.61 0.84
C ASP A 84 -1.71 -14.13 -0.56
N VAL A 85 -1.87 -12.82 -0.81
CA VAL A 85 -1.58 -12.22 -2.10
C VAL A 85 -0.15 -11.70 -2.16
N SER A 86 0.45 -11.81 -3.35
CA SER A 86 1.72 -11.12 -3.63
C SER A 86 1.53 -9.61 -3.66
N PHE A 87 2.61 -8.86 -3.39
CA PHE A 87 2.58 -7.41 -3.49
C PHE A 87 2.15 -6.92 -4.88
N LYS A 88 2.58 -7.60 -5.95
CA LYS A 88 2.13 -7.33 -7.33
C LYS A 88 0.61 -7.47 -7.53
N ARG A 89 -0.06 -8.32 -6.75
CA ARG A 89 -1.53 -8.46 -6.79
C ARG A 89 -2.21 -7.31 -6.03
N VAL A 90 -1.62 -6.84 -4.93
CA VAL A 90 -2.05 -5.61 -4.22
C VAL A 90 -1.95 -4.41 -5.15
N GLN A 91 -0.81 -4.22 -5.80
CA GLN A 91 -0.61 -3.13 -6.77
C GLN A 91 -1.67 -3.16 -7.88
N ARG A 92 -1.99 -4.35 -8.42
CA ARG A 92 -3.04 -4.50 -9.42
C ARG A 92 -4.42 -4.13 -8.88
N ALA A 93 -4.76 -4.51 -7.64
CA ALA A 93 -6.04 -4.14 -7.02
C ALA A 93 -6.19 -2.63 -6.86
N LEU A 94 -5.11 -1.93 -6.50
CA LEU A 94 -5.07 -0.47 -6.42
C LEU A 94 -5.21 0.21 -7.80
N ILE A 95 -4.72 -0.42 -8.87
CA ILE A 95 -4.85 0.09 -10.25
C ILE A 95 -6.25 -0.18 -10.82
N SER A 96 -6.82 -1.36 -10.52
CA SER A 96 -8.06 -1.86 -11.10
C SER A 96 -9.31 -1.46 -10.34
N GLY A 97 -9.20 -0.66 -9.26
CA GLY A 97 -10.34 -0.16 -8.51
C GLY A 97 -11.25 0.67 -9.42
N THR A 98 -12.31 0.03 -9.91
CA THR A 98 -13.50 0.61 -10.58
C THR A 98 -14.65 0.66 -9.60
#